data_AF-A0A9W6EGL5-F1
#
_entry.id   AF-A0A9W6EGL5-F1
#
_cell.length_a   1.000
_cell.length_b   1.000
_cell.length_c   1.000
_cell.angle_alpha   90.00
_cell.angle_beta   90.00
_cell.angle_gamma   90.00
#
_symmetry.space_group_name_H-M   'P 1'
#
loop_
_entity.id
_entity.type
_entity.pdbx_description
1 polymer ?
#
loop_
_entity_poly.entity_id
_entity_poly.type
_entity_poly.pdbx_seq_one_letter_code
_entity_poly.pdbx_strand_id
1 'polypeptide(L)'
;MDRYVDFWNLMSYDYAGSWDSISGHMANLFESTDRPASTPSNTDQAIDSYLNANISSRKIVLGLPLYGRGFSNTNGPGQAFTGIPEGDWEEGVYDYKSLPLSGDNVTVLEDIGASYSYSSQNRLM
;
A
#
# COMPACT_ATOMS: atom_id res chain seq x y z
N MET A 1 2.71 5.47 26.32
CA MET A 1 1.33 5.34 25.81
C MET A 1 0.74 3.97 26.13
N ASP A 2 1.48 2.88 25.88
CA ASP A 2 0.95 1.51 25.99
C ASP A 2 0.19 1.16 27.28
N ARG A 3 0.66 1.62 28.45
CA ARG A 3 -0.01 1.37 29.75
C ARG A 3 -1.43 1.93 29.89
N TYR A 4 -1.86 2.78 28.95
CA TYR A 4 -3.14 3.51 29.01
C TYR A 4 -4.11 3.10 27.88
N VAL A 5 -3.74 2.14 27.03
CA VAL A 5 -4.57 1.67 25.90
C VAL A 5 -4.71 0.16 25.94
N ASP A 6 -5.86 -0.36 25.51
CA ASP A 6 -6.09 -1.81 25.46
C ASP A 6 -5.35 -2.48 24.29
N PHE A 7 -5.33 -1.82 23.13
CA PHE A 7 -4.64 -2.25 21.93
C PHE A 7 -4.35 -1.05 21.02
N TRP A 8 -3.54 -1.29 20.00
CA TRP A 8 -3.08 -0.33 19.01
C TRP A 8 -3.62 -0.76 17.65
N ASN A 9 -4.43 0.09 17.02
CA ASN A 9 -4.77 -0.10 15.61
C ASN A 9 -3.63 0.48 14.77
N LEU A 10 -2.75 -0.39 14.28
CA LEU A 10 -1.67 0.01 13.39
C LEU A 10 -2.26 0.30 12.01
N MET A 11 -2.12 1.54 11.54
CA MET A 11 -2.52 1.94 10.19
C MET A 11 -1.45 1.50 9.20
N SER A 12 -1.39 0.19 8.91
CA SER A 12 -0.43 -0.44 7.98
C SER A 12 -0.86 -0.28 6.52
N TYR A 13 -1.15 0.96 6.14
CA TYR A 13 -1.58 1.37 4.81
C TYR A 13 -1.22 2.84 4.59
N ASP A 14 -1.48 3.36 3.38
CA ASP A 14 -1.08 4.71 2.96
C ASP A 14 0.44 4.94 2.91
N TYR A 15 1.19 3.90 2.54
CA TYR A 15 2.64 4.01 2.36
C TYR A 15 3.05 4.70 1.05
N ALA A 16 2.17 4.68 0.05
CA ALA A 16 2.40 5.30 -1.25
C ALA A 16 1.13 5.99 -1.74
N GLY A 17 1.25 7.17 -2.36
CA GLY A 17 0.10 7.93 -2.85
C GLY A 17 0.49 9.16 -3.66
N SER A 18 -0.44 10.11 -3.77
CA SER A 18 -0.28 11.32 -4.60
C SER A 18 0.84 12.26 -4.16
N TRP A 19 1.32 12.09 -2.93
CA TRP A 19 2.44 12.84 -2.36
C TRP A 19 3.81 12.31 -2.81
N ASP A 20 3.86 11.17 -3.49
CA ASP A 20 5.11 10.57 -3.97
C ASP A 20 5.47 11.00 -5.40
N SER A 21 6.73 10.78 -5.78
CA SER A 21 7.23 11.00 -7.14
C SER A 21 7.21 9.75 -8.02
N ILE A 22 7.01 8.59 -7.41
CA ILE A 22 6.94 7.27 -8.07
C ILE A 22 5.76 6.48 -7.50
N SER A 23 5.18 5.60 -8.29
CA SER A 23 4.13 4.69 -7.83
C SER A 23 4.72 3.65 -6.88
N GLY A 24 3.91 3.16 -5.93
CA GLY A 24 4.38 2.22 -4.92
C GLY A 24 3.26 1.37 -4.34
N HIS A 25 3.64 0.40 -3.52
CA HIS A 25 2.70 -0.41 -2.76
C HIS A 25 2.26 0.34 -1.52
N MET A 26 0.95 0.49 -1.34
CA MET A 26 0.40 1.30 -0.24
C MET A 26 0.29 0.55 1.10
N ALA A 27 0.45 -0.78 1.12
CA ALA A 27 0.21 -1.61 2.31
C ALA A 27 1.01 -2.94 2.29
N ASN A 28 2.22 -2.93 1.71
CA ASN A 28 3.09 -4.11 1.68
C ASN A 28 3.54 -4.54 3.09
N LEU A 29 3.69 -5.85 3.28
CA LEU A 29 4.18 -6.42 4.53
C LEU A 29 5.68 -6.23 4.67
N PHE A 30 6.44 -6.56 3.61
CA PHE A 30 7.90 -6.52 3.60
C PHE A 30 8.44 -5.54 2.56
N GLU A 31 9.70 -5.18 2.70
CA GLU A 31 10.44 -4.44 1.68
C GLU A 31 10.70 -5.32 0.45
N SER A 32 10.56 -4.78 -0.75
CA SER A 32 10.93 -5.48 -1.98
C SER A 32 12.43 -5.44 -2.18
N THR A 33 13.07 -6.60 -2.30
CA THR A 33 14.50 -6.68 -2.67
C THR A 33 14.71 -6.40 -4.16
N ASP A 34 13.74 -6.77 -5.00
CA ASP A 34 13.83 -6.63 -6.45
C ASP A 34 13.50 -5.21 -6.93
N ARG A 35 12.57 -4.54 -6.24
CA ARG A 35 12.16 -3.16 -6.54
C ARG A 35 12.04 -2.33 -5.25
N PRO A 36 13.15 -2.01 -4.55
CA PRO A 36 13.10 -1.32 -3.25
C PRO A 36 12.35 0.02 -3.29
N ALA A 37 12.47 0.75 -4.40
CA ALA A 37 11.77 2.02 -4.59
C ALA A 37 10.23 1.91 -4.59
N SER A 38 9.67 0.72 -4.85
CA SER A 38 8.22 0.48 -4.79
C SER A 38 7.67 0.31 -3.38
N THR A 39 8.54 0.13 -2.38
CA THR A 39 8.19 -0.12 -0.98
C THR A 39 8.94 0.85 -0.07
N PRO A 40 8.67 2.18 -0.15
CA PRO A 40 9.36 3.19 0.66
C PRO A 40 9.11 3.01 2.17
N SER A 41 8.08 2.25 2.53
CA SER A 41 7.79 1.78 3.88
C SER A 41 7.26 0.35 3.82
N ASN A 42 7.28 -0.36 4.94
CA ASN A 42 6.71 -1.70 5.06
C ASN A 42 6.23 -1.95 6.50
N THR A 43 5.29 -2.88 6.63
CA THR A 43 4.66 -3.21 7.91
C THR A 43 5.63 -3.87 8.89
N ASP A 44 6.50 -4.75 8.40
CA ASP A 44 7.43 -5.53 9.23
C ASP A 44 8.35 -4.62 10.06
N GLN A 45 8.94 -3.59 9.44
CA GLN A 45 9.76 -2.58 10.14
C GLN A 45 8.94 -1.79 11.18
N ALA A 46 7.67 -1.52 10.91
CA ALA A 46 6.79 -0.86 11.87
C ALA A 46 6.50 -1.77 13.07
N ILE A 47 6.21 -3.06 12.83
CA ILE A 47 6.02 -4.05 13.89
C ILE A 47 7.27 -4.17 14.76
N ASP A 48 8.44 -4.31 14.15
CA ASP A 48 9.72 -4.36 14.87
C ASP A 48 9.92 -3.14 15.78
N SER A 49 9.56 -1.95 15.31
CA SER A 49 9.63 -0.72 16.09
C SER A 49 8.74 -0.76 17.34
N TYR A 50 7.52 -1.31 17.25
CA TYR A 50 6.63 -1.50 18.39
C TYR A 50 7.17 -2.55 19.37
N LEU A 51 7.66 -3.68 18.86
CA LEU A 51 8.20 -4.75 19.69
C LEU A 51 9.46 -4.30 20.44
N ASN A 52 10.36 -3.58 19.76
CA ASN A 52 11.56 -2.99 20.36
C ASN A 52 11.22 -1.93 21.43
N ALA A 53 10.05 -1.31 21.35
CA ALA A 53 9.50 -0.43 22.38
C ALA A 53 8.81 -1.20 23.54
N ASN A 54 8.94 -2.52 23.60
CA ASN A 54 8.31 -3.42 24.57
C ASN A 54 6.77 -3.43 24.51
N ILE A 55 6.17 -3.09 23.37
CA ILE A 55 4.73 -3.25 23.17
C ILE A 55 4.47 -4.73 22.85
N SER A 56 3.57 -5.36 23.60
CA SER A 56 3.22 -6.76 23.35
C SER A 56 2.56 -6.91 21.98
N SER A 57 3.02 -7.88 21.17
CA SER A 57 2.42 -8.20 19.87
C SER A 57 0.91 -8.49 19.96
N ARG A 58 0.44 -9.04 21.08
CA ARG A 58 -0.99 -9.30 21.31
C ARG A 58 -1.86 -8.05 21.38
N LYS A 59 -1.24 -6.88 21.61
CA LYS A 59 -1.92 -5.58 21.64
C LYS A 59 -1.86 -4.86 20.29
N ILE A 60 -1.24 -5.42 19.26
CA ILE A 60 -1.12 -4.78 17.96
C ILE A 60 -2.16 -5.40 17.03
N VAL A 61 -3.13 -4.59 16.60
CA VAL A 61 -4.12 -4.96 15.59
C VAL A 61 -3.62 -4.43 14.26
N LEU A 62 -3.40 -5.33 13.31
CA LEU A 62 -2.93 -5.00 11.98
C LEU A 62 -4.08 -4.46 11.12
N GLY A 63 -4.02 -3.18 10.76
CA GLY A 63 -5.00 -2.55 9.89
C GLY A 63 -4.78 -2.92 8.43
N LEU A 64 -5.86 -3.20 7.70
CA LEU A 64 -5.82 -3.48 6.26
C LEU A 64 -6.68 -2.47 5.50
N PRO A 65 -6.22 -1.96 4.35
CA PRO A 65 -7.03 -1.04 3.56
C PRO A 65 -8.16 -1.80 2.87
N LEU A 66 -9.35 -1.20 2.86
CA LEU A 66 -10.49 -1.66 2.06
C LEU A 66 -10.68 -0.79 0.80
N TYR A 67 -9.56 -0.28 0.30
CA TYR A 67 -9.47 0.60 -0.87
C TYR A 67 -8.09 0.44 -1.53
N GLY A 68 -7.98 0.85 -2.79
CA GLY A 68 -6.73 0.93 -3.54
C GLY A 68 -6.35 2.38 -3.85
N ARG A 69 -5.05 2.61 -4.10
CA ARG A 69 -4.51 3.89 -4.56
C ARG A 69 -4.04 3.81 -6.00
N GLY A 70 -4.56 4.71 -6.84
CA GLY A 70 -4.30 4.73 -8.27
C GLY A 70 -3.17 5.68 -8.69
N PHE A 71 -2.42 5.29 -9.72
CA PHE A 71 -1.34 6.08 -10.31
C PHE A 71 -1.44 6.09 -11.83
N SER A 72 -1.65 7.26 -12.42
CA SER A 72 -1.80 7.41 -13.87
C SER A 72 -0.45 7.53 -14.59
N ASN A 73 -0.39 7.08 -15.84
CA ASN A 73 0.77 7.20 -16.73
C ASN A 73 2.06 6.56 -16.19
N THR A 74 1.94 5.51 -15.38
CA THR A 74 3.07 4.75 -14.84
C THR A 74 3.32 3.47 -15.63
N ASN A 75 4.56 2.96 -15.54
CA ASN A 75 4.94 1.65 -16.08
C ASN A 75 4.83 0.52 -15.04
N GLY A 76 4.38 0.81 -13.82
CA GLY A 76 4.20 -0.16 -12.74
C GLY A 76 4.81 0.30 -11.41
N PRO A 77 4.94 -0.59 -10.41
CA PRO A 77 5.46 -0.22 -9.09
C PRO A 77 6.92 0.27 -9.14
N GLY A 78 7.23 1.29 -8.36
CA GLY A 78 8.56 1.89 -8.24
C GLY A 78 8.98 2.72 -9.46
N GLN A 79 8.04 3.14 -10.30
CA GLN A 79 8.29 3.91 -11.53
C GLN A 79 7.65 5.30 -11.44
N ALA A 80 8.19 6.25 -12.21
CA ALA A 80 7.58 7.56 -12.31
C ALA A 80 6.14 7.46 -12.84
N PHE A 81 5.25 8.25 -12.27
CA PHE A 81 3.87 8.40 -12.72
C PHE A 81 3.59 9.87 -13.05
N THR A 82 2.48 10.15 -13.73
CA THR A 82 2.05 11.53 -14.01
C THR A 82 0.55 11.62 -13.90
N GLY A 83 0.10 12.33 -12.86
CA GLY A 83 -1.31 12.48 -12.54
C GLY A 83 -1.84 11.35 -11.67
N ILE A 84 -2.95 11.64 -11.01
CA ILE A 84 -3.71 10.71 -10.20
C ILE A 84 -5.03 10.49 -10.94
N PRO A 85 -5.53 9.25 -11.06
CA PRO A 85 -6.78 9.01 -11.75
C PRO A 85 -7.96 9.53 -10.93
N GLU A 86 -9.14 9.66 -11.54
CA GLU A 86 -10.38 9.77 -10.76
C GLU A 86 -10.54 8.55 -9.85
N GLY A 87 -11.20 8.71 -8.71
CA GLY A 87 -11.58 7.59 -7.86
C GLY A 87 -13.09 7.54 -7.63
N ASP A 88 -13.54 6.59 -6.82
CA ASP A 88 -14.98 6.39 -6.58
C ASP A 88 -15.61 7.59 -5.85
N TRP A 89 -14.87 8.15 -4.91
CA TRP A 89 -15.32 9.25 -4.04
C TRP A 89 -14.30 10.39 -3.95
N GLU A 90 -13.02 10.04 -4.02
CA GLU A 90 -11.88 10.94 -3.93
C GLU A 90 -10.87 10.59 -5.02
N GLU A 91 -10.17 11.60 -5.54
CA GLU A 91 -9.15 11.40 -6.58
C GLU A 91 -8.10 10.37 -6.13
N GLY A 92 -7.84 9.38 -6.97
CA GLY A 92 -6.85 8.34 -6.73
C GLY A 92 -7.25 7.26 -5.73
N VAL A 93 -8.49 7.24 -5.23
CA VAL A 93 -8.95 6.25 -4.25
C VAL A 93 -10.13 5.45 -4.81
N TYR A 94 -9.96 4.14 -4.89
CA TYR A 94 -11.00 3.21 -5.32
C TYR A 94 -11.44 2.33 -4.16
N ASP A 95 -12.75 2.16 -3.96
CA ASP A 95 -13.26 1.17 -3.03
C ASP A 95 -12.81 -0.23 -3.49
N TYR A 96 -12.44 -1.09 -2.54
CA TYR A 96 -12.00 -2.46 -2.88
C TYR A 96 -13.05 -3.23 -3.71
N LYS A 97 -14.34 -3.00 -3.47
CA LYS A 97 -15.44 -3.64 -4.21
C LYS A 97 -15.52 -3.23 -5.69
N SER A 98 -14.88 -2.13 -6.06
CA SER A 98 -14.83 -1.61 -7.43
C SER A 98 -13.62 -2.16 -8.20
N LEU A 99 -12.69 -2.81 -7.50
CA LEU A 99 -11.45 -3.35 -8.05
C LEU A 99 -11.55 -4.87 -8.31
N PRO A 100 -10.80 -5.39 -9.30
CA PRO A 100 -9.99 -4.63 -10.26
C PRO A 100 -10.87 -3.92 -11.29
N LEU A 101 -10.35 -2.83 -11.87
CA LEU A 101 -11.05 -2.14 -12.95
C LEU A 101 -11.15 -3.04 -14.19
N SER A 102 -12.18 -2.80 -15.01
CA SER A 102 -12.44 -3.61 -16.20
C SER A 102 -11.26 -3.58 -17.17
N GLY A 103 -10.64 -4.74 -17.41
CA GLY A 103 -9.52 -4.91 -18.33
C GLY A 103 -8.13 -4.85 -17.66
N ASP A 104 -8.07 -4.58 -16.36
CA ASP A 104 -6.81 -4.65 -15.61
C ASP A 104 -6.40 -6.10 -15.35
N ASN A 105 -5.09 -6.32 -15.26
CA ASN A 105 -4.53 -7.58 -14.78
C ASN A 105 -4.05 -7.42 -13.33
N VAL A 106 -4.42 -8.35 -12.46
CA VAL A 106 -3.97 -8.38 -11.07
C VAL A 106 -2.66 -9.16 -10.95
N THR A 107 -1.67 -8.56 -10.31
CA THR A 107 -0.40 -9.20 -9.93
C THR A 107 -0.33 -9.31 -8.42
N VAL A 108 -0.01 -10.50 -7.92
CA VAL A 108 0.24 -10.78 -6.51
C VAL A 108 1.74 -11.03 -6.32
N LEU A 109 2.32 -10.37 -5.33
CA LEU A 109 3.73 -10.46 -4.95
C LEU A 109 3.78 -11.06 -3.54
N GLU A 110 3.92 -12.39 -3.47
CA GLU A 110 3.88 -13.14 -2.21
C GLU A 110 5.07 -12.82 -1.29
N ASP A 111 6.23 -12.50 -1.87
CA ASP A 111 7.46 -12.17 -1.17
C ASP A 111 7.33 -10.90 -0.31
N ILE A 112 6.60 -9.90 -0.80
CA ILE A 112 6.34 -8.65 -0.06
C ILE A 112 4.93 -8.57 0.54
N GLY A 113 4.09 -9.59 0.33
CA GLY A 113 2.71 -9.60 0.81
C GLY A 113 1.88 -8.45 0.23
N ALA A 114 1.99 -8.18 -1.06
CA ALA A 114 1.25 -7.10 -1.73
C ALA A 114 0.59 -7.56 -3.03
N SER A 115 -0.37 -6.79 -3.51
CA SER A 115 -0.98 -6.98 -4.83
C SER A 115 -1.29 -5.63 -5.46
N TYR A 116 -1.37 -5.58 -6.79
CA TYR A 116 -1.82 -4.41 -7.55
C TYR A 116 -2.50 -4.85 -8.84
N SER A 117 -3.40 -4.01 -9.37
CA SER A 117 -3.92 -4.17 -10.73
C SER A 117 -3.16 -3.26 -11.69
N TYR A 118 -3.08 -3.62 -12.97
CA TYR A 118 -2.44 -2.77 -13.97
C TYR A 118 -3.09 -2.89 -15.34
N SER A 119 -3.35 -1.75 -15.97
CA SER A 119 -3.73 -1.64 -17.38
C SER A 119 -2.56 -1.14 -18.20
N SER A 120 -2.01 -1.99 -19.07
CA SER A 120 -0.97 -1.56 -20.02
C SER A 120 -1.50 -0.62 -21.09
N GLN A 121 -2.80 -0.70 -21.41
CA GLN A 121 -3.45 0.19 -22.40
C GLN A 121 -3.59 1.60 -21.85
N ASN A 122 -4.05 1.73 -20.60
CA ASN A 122 -4.29 3.03 -19.95
C ASN A 122 -3.09 3.52 -19.14
N ARG A 123 -2.04 2.68 -18.99
CA ARG A 123 -0.87 2.92 -18.13
C ARG A 123 -1.28 3.34 -16.72
N LEU A 124 -2.27 2.63 -16.18
CA LEU A 124 -2.88 2.87 -14.88
C LEU A 124 -2.53 1.70 -13.96
N MET A 125 -1.96 2.01 -12.80
CA MET A 125 -1.73 1.09 -11.68
C MET A 125 -2.69 1.43 -10.55
#